data_AF-A0A959QMW3-F1
#
_entry.id   AF-A0A959QMW3-F1
#
_cell.length_a   1.000
_cell.length_b   1.000
_cell.length_c   1.000
_cell.angle_alpha   90.00
_cell.angle_beta   90.00
_cell.angle_gamma   90.00
#
_symmetry.space_group_name_H-M   'P 1'
#
loop_
_entity.id
_entity.type
_entity.pdbx_description
1 polymer ?
#
loop_
_entity_poly.entity_id
_entity_poly.type
_entity_poly.pdbx_seq_one_letter_code
_entity_poly.pdbx_strand_id
1 'polypeptide(L)'
;MIEINQEVTQYRAYLTLANFKQSTVSAYCRTLEQFYHFHHSLHAEVIPSQSHVQNYLLNRRESGKSWSSINCDYSSLRKYFKQLKDFEWSLKKMP
;
A
#
# COMPACT_ATOMS: atom_id res chain seq x y z
N MET A 1 -12.70 5.75 -12.04
CA MET A 1 -12.36 6.14 -10.66
C MET A 1 -12.03 4.89 -9.87
N ILE A 2 -11.00 4.90 -9.03
CA ILE A 2 -10.66 3.72 -8.20
C ILE A 2 -11.56 3.73 -6.97
N GLU A 3 -12.32 2.65 -6.76
CA GLU A 3 -13.15 2.47 -5.57
C GLU A 3 -12.31 1.92 -4.41
N ILE A 4 -11.88 2.78 -3.49
CA ILE A 4 -10.96 2.42 -2.39
C ILE A 4 -11.49 1.23 -1.57
N ASN A 5 -12.78 1.22 -1.26
CA ASN A 5 -13.42 0.13 -0.50
C ASN A 5 -13.36 -1.21 -1.24
N GLN A 6 -13.49 -1.20 -2.56
CA GLN A 6 -13.38 -2.40 -3.38
C GLN A 6 -11.94 -2.93 -3.34
N GLU A 7 -10.95 -2.04 -3.49
CA GLU A 7 -9.53 -2.43 -3.44
C GLU A 7 -9.11 -3.00 -2.08
N VAL A 8 -9.55 -2.36 -1.00
CA VAL A 8 -9.30 -2.84 0.37
C VAL A 8 -9.98 -4.19 0.61
N THR A 9 -11.20 -4.38 0.09
CA THR A 9 -11.94 -5.64 0.22
C THR A 9 -11.25 -6.78 -0.52
N GLN A 10 -10.81 -6.55 -1.76
CA GLN A 10 -10.03 -7.53 -2.53
C GLN A 10 -8.73 -7.88 -1.84
N TYR A 11 -8.03 -6.87 -1.29
CA TYR A 11 -6.77 -7.11 -0.61
C TYR A 11 -6.95 -7.88 0.69
N ARG A 12 -7.98 -7.55 1.48
CA ARG A 12 -8.37 -8.31 2.67
C ARG A 12 -8.64 -9.78 2.33
N ALA A 13 -9.46 -10.05 1.31
CA ALA A 13 -9.78 -11.40 0.88
C ALA A 13 -8.53 -12.19 0.49
N TYR A 14 -7.64 -11.59 -0.31
CA TYR A 14 -6.37 -12.20 -0.67
C TYR A 14 -5.51 -12.55 0.55
N LEU A 15 -5.33 -11.60 1.49
CA LEU A 15 -4.51 -11.84 2.68
C LEU A 15 -5.10 -12.91 3.60
N THR A 16 -6.43 -12.94 3.73
CA THR A 16 -7.14 -13.97 4.50
C THR A 16 -6.97 -15.35 3.85
N LEU A 17 -7.14 -15.47 2.53
CA LEU A 17 -6.93 -16.73 1.81
C LEU A 17 -5.47 -17.20 1.87
N ALA A 18 -4.53 -16.26 1.88
CA ALA A 18 -3.11 -16.53 2.06
C ALA A 18 -2.70 -16.79 3.53
N ASN A 19 -3.68 -16.96 4.44
CA ASN A 19 -3.49 -17.33 5.85
C ASN A 19 -2.63 -16.35 6.66
N PHE A 20 -2.75 -15.05 6.40
CA PHE A 20 -2.09 -14.03 7.22
C PHE A 20 -2.81 -13.86 8.57
N LYS A 21 -2.04 -13.53 9.62
CA LYS A 21 -2.60 -13.17 10.93
C LYS A 21 -3.54 -11.97 10.80
N GLN A 22 -4.64 -11.99 11.54
CA GLN A 22 -5.66 -10.92 11.50
C GLN A 22 -5.08 -9.51 11.74
N SER A 23 -4.08 -9.40 12.64
CA SER A 23 -3.39 -8.13 12.89
C SER A 23 -2.62 -7.62 11.65
N THR A 24 -1.97 -8.52 10.92
CA THR A 24 -1.30 -8.20 9.65
C THR A 24 -2.30 -7.83 8.56
N VAL A 25 -3.41 -8.57 8.44
CA VAL A 25 -4.50 -8.25 7.51
C VAL A 25 -4.99 -6.83 7.74
N SER A 26 -5.33 -6.49 8.97
CA SER A 26 -5.81 -5.16 9.34
C SER A 26 -4.78 -4.06 9.09
N ALA A 27 -3.51 -4.30 9.45
CA ALA A 27 -2.44 -3.34 9.19
C ALA A 27 -2.25 -3.08 7.68
N TYR A 28 -2.23 -4.14 6.87
CA TYR A 28 -2.00 -4.03 5.43
C TYR A 28 -3.16 -3.34 4.72
N CYS A 29 -4.40 -3.67 5.08
CA CYS A 29 -5.59 -2.98 4.57
C CYS A 29 -5.56 -1.49 4.90
N ARG A 30 -5.22 -1.13 6.14
CA ARG A 30 -5.11 0.27 6.57
C ARG A 30 -4.02 1.01 5.81
N THR A 31 -2.86 0.39 5.57
CA THR A 31 -1.82 1.00 4.73
C THR A 31 -2.35 1.27 3.33
N LEU A 32 -3.05 0.31 2.72
CA LEU A 32 -3.56 0.46 1.36
C LEU A 32 -4.57 1.61 1.24
N GLU A 33 -5.51 1.68 2.19
CA GLU A 33 -6.49 2.76 2.30
C GLU A 33 -5.80 4.14 2.43
N GLN A 34 -4.82 4.25 3.33
CA GLN A 34 -4.06 5.49 3.53
C GLN A 34 -3.29 5.90 2.28
N PHE A 35 -2.69 4.93 1.57
CA PHE A 35 -2.01 5.18 0.31
C PHE A 35 -2.97 5.72 -0.75
N TYR A 36 -4.14 5.10 -0.93
CA TYR A 36 -5.11 5.55 -1.92
C TYR A 36 -5.68 6.94 -1.63
N HIS A 37 -5.96 7.25 -0.36
CA HIS A 37 -6.38 8.60 0.01
C HIS A 37 -5.30 9.65 -0.29
N PHE A 38 -4.04 9.36 0.06
CA PHE A 38 -2.91 10.23 -0.27
C PHE A 38 -2.78 10.41 -1.79
N HIS A 39 -2.83 9.32 -2.55
CA HIS A 39 -2.72 9.34 -4.01
C HIS A 39 -3.86 10.14 -4.65
N HIS A 40 -5.11 9.90 -4.26
CA HIS A 40 -6.27 10.64 -4.78
C HIS A 40 -6.22 12.14 -4.47
N SER A 41 -5.67 12.54 -3.32
CA SER A 41 -5.54 13.96 -2.99
C SER A 41 -4.56 14.73 -3.89
N LEU A 42 -3.60 14.03 -4.52
CA LEU A 42 -2.55 14.64 -5.35
C LEU A 42 -2.74 14.37 -6.85
N HIS A 43 -3.33 13.22 -7.18
CA HIS A 43 -3.37 12.67 -8.53
C HIS A 43 -4.75 12.05 -8.79
N ALA A 44 -5.80 12.87 -8.64
CA ALA A 44 -7.15 12.45 -8.96
C ALA A 44 -7.20 11.78 -10.34
N GLU A 45 -7.87 10.63 -10.41
CA GLU A 45 -8.08 9.85 -11.66
C GLU A 45 -6.83 9.21 -12.29
N VAL A 46 -5.63 9.42 -11.74
CA VAL A 46 -4.40 8.77 -12.22
C VAL A 46 -4.28 7.36 -11.63
N ILE A 47 -3.88 6.39 -12.45
CA ILE A 47 -3.58 5.03 -11.97
C ILE A 47 -2.28 5.08 -11.12
N PRO A 48 -2.29 4.52 -9.89
CA PRO A 48 -1.10 4.44 -9.07
C PRO A 48 0.05 3.73 -9.77
N SER A 49 1.27 4.17 -9.47
CA SER A 49 2.50 3.62 -10.01
C SER A 49 3.51 3.46 -8.88
N GLN A 50 4.62 2.81 -9.18
CA GLN A 50 5.69 2.64 -8.20
C GLN A 50 6.27 3.98 -7.71
N SER A 51 6.32 5.02 -8.57
CA SER A 51 6.77 6.35 -8.14
C SER A 51 5.79 6.99 -7.16
N HIS A 52 4.48 6.78 -7.33
CA HIS A 52 3.47 7.24 -6.38
C HIS A 52 3.62 6.55 -5.01
N VAL A 53 3.95 5.24 -4.99
CA VAL A 53 4.27 4.55 -3.74
C VAL A 53 5.52 5.14 -3.08
N GLN A 54 6.58 5.39 -3.85
CA GLN A 54 7.81 5.98 -3.33
C GLN A 54 7.52 7.35 -2.69
N ASN A 55 6.74 8.20 -3.36
CA ASN A 55 6.32 9.50 -2.83
C ASN A 55 5.51 9.36 -1.53
N TYR A 56 4.60 8.38 -1.46
CA TYR A 56 3.88 8.09 -0.23
C TYR A 56 4.82 7.69 0.91
N LEU A 57 5.78 6.79 0.67
CA LEU A 57 6.72 6.36 1.72
C LEU A 57 7.63 7.50 2.19
N LEU A 58 8.01 8.42 1.28
CA LEU A 58 8.73 9.65 1.65
C LEU A 58 7.87 10.56 2.51
N ASN A 59 6.61 10.80 2.13
CA ASN A 59 5.67 11.58 2.94
C ASN A 59 5.49 10.99 4.35
N ARG A 60 5.42 9.66 4.46
CA ARG A 60 5.34 8.96 5.77
C ARG A 60 6.58 9.21 6.63
N ARG A 61 7.76 9.19 6.00
CA ARG A 61 9.04 9.50 6.67
C ARG A 61 9.09 10.95 7.14
N GLU A 62 8.72 11.90 6.29
CA GLU A 62 8.68 13.33 6.60
C GLU A 62 7.65 13.64 7.70
N SER A 63 6.57 12.86 7.78
CA SER A 63 5.56 12.93 8.84
C SER A 63 6.01 12.28 10.17
N GLY A 64 7.29 11.92 10.31
CA GLY A 64 7.86 11.40 11.55
C GLY A 64 7.48 9.95 11.89
N LYS A 65 7.01 9.15 10.93
CA LYS A 65 6.72 7.72 11.19
C LYS A 65 8.01 6.94 11.42
N SER A 66 7.94 5.96 12.34
CA SER A 66 9.08 5.09 12.63
C SER A 66 9.48 4.26 11.42
N TRP A 67 10.76 3.88 11.34
CA TRP A 67 11.26 2.96 10.31
C TRP A 67 10.50 1.64 10.26
N SER A 68 10.10 1.10 11.42
CA SER A 68 9.28 -0.12 11.49
C SER A 68 7.92 0.07 10.83
N SER A 69 7.28 1.24 11.02
CA SER A 69 6.00 1.57 10.40
C SER A 69 6.13 1.72 8.89
N ILE A 70 7.15 2.43 8.42
CA ILE A 70 7.42 2.62 6.99
C ILE A 70 7.74 1.27 6.31
N ASN A 71 8.47 0.39 6.99
CA ASN A 71 8.76 -0.96 6.50
C ASN A 71 7.49 -1.83 6.39
N CYS A 72 6.56 -1.68 7.33
CA CYS A 72 5.24 -2.30 7.24
C CYS A 72 4.48 -1.75 6.03
N ASP A 73 4.46 -0.42 5.88
CA ASP A 73 3.78 0.27 4.77
C ASP A 73 4.33 -0.22 3.41
N TYR A 74 5.67 -0.24 3.25
CA TYR A 74 6.34 -0.76 2.07
C TYR A 74 5.98 -2.22 1.78
N SER A 75 6.04 -3.09 2.79
CA SER A 75 5.78 -4.52 2.62
C SER A 75 4.35 -4.79 2.20
N SER A 76 3.41 -4.05 2.78
CA SER A 76 1.99 -4.09 2.40
C SER A 76 1.80 -3.65 0.95
N LEU A 77 2.28 -2.46 0.56
CA LEU A 77 2.04 -1.93 -0.78
C LEU A 77 2.73 -2.78 -1.86
N ARG A 78 3.97 -3.21 -1.61
CA ARG A 78 4.66 -4.14 -2.53
C ARG A 78 3.85 -5.40 -2.77
N LYS A 79 3.29 -6.00 -1.71
CA LYS A 79 2.52 -7.23 -1.85
C LYS A 79 1.23 -6.98 -2.63
N TYR A 80 0.49 -5.92 -2.30
CA TYR A 80 -0.72 -5.56 -3.04
C TYR A 80 -0.45 -5.39 -4.55
N PHE A 81 0.49 -4.51 -4.91
CA PHE A 81 0.78 -4.19 -6.31
C PHE A 81 1.31 -5.40 -7.09
N LYS A 82 2.18 -6.20 -6.47
CA LYS A 82 2.75 -7.39 -7.14
C LYS A 82 1.79 -8.55 -7.30
N GLN A 83 0.73 -8.64 -6.49
CA GLN A 83 -0.09 -9.87 -6.40
C GLN A 83 -1.52 -9.66 -6.89
N LEU A 84 -2.03 -8.44 -6.80
CA LEU A 84 -3.39 -8.11 -7.25
C LEU A 84 -3.44 -7.19 -8.45
N LYS A 85 -2.33 -6.51 -8.78
CA LYS A 85 -2.28 -5.57 -9.90
C LYS A 85 -1.26 -5.97 -10.97
N ASP A 86 -0.52 -7.06 -10.76
CA ASP A 86 0.55 -7.54 -11.65
C ASP A 86 1.56 -6.45 -12.04
N PHE A 87 1.85 -5.53 -11.12
CA PHE A 87 2.86 -4.50 -11.33
C PHE A 87 4.26 -5.11 -11.23
N GLU A 88 5.12 -4.79 -12.20
CA GLU A 88 6.55 -4.94 -12.02
C GLU A 88 7.03 -4.07 -10.85
N TRP A 89 7.87 -4.63 -10.00
CA TRP A 89 8.32 -3.98 -8.78
C TRP A 89 9.84 -3.96 -8.71
N SER A 90 10.41 -2.80 -8.96
CA SER A 90 11.85 -2.54 -8.93
C SER A 90 12.29 -1.77 -7.68
N LEU A 91 11.36 -1.20 -6.90
CA LEU A 91 11.69 -0.44 -5.70
C LEU A 91 12.35 -1.37 -4.68
N LYS A 92 13.60 -1.08 -4.33
CA LYS A 92 14.32 -1.82 -3.31
C LYS A 92 13.79 -1.45 -1.93
N LYS A 93 13.86 -2.40 -1.00
CA LYS A 93 13.56 -2.13 0.41
C LYS A 93 14.57 -1.10 0.91
N MET A 94 14.07 -0.04 1.52
CA MET A 94 14.94 0.97 2.14
C MET A 94 15.72 0.31 3.30
N PRO A 95 17.02 0.61 3.45
CA PRO A 95 17.88 0.02 4.48
C PRO A 95 17.40 0.35 5.90
#